data_AF-D7NFV0-F1
#
_entry.id   AF-D7NFV0-F1
#
_cell.length_a   1.000
_cell.length_b   1.000
_cell.length_c   1.000
_cell.angle_alpha   90.00
_cell.angle_beta   90.00
_cell.angle_gamma   90.00
#
_symmetry.space_group_name_H-M   'P 1'
#
loop_
_entity.id
_entity.type
_entity.pdbx_description
1 polymer ?
#
loop_
_entity_poly.entity_id
_entity_poly.type
_entity_poly.pdbx_seq_one_letter_code
_entity_poly.pdbx_strand_id
1 'polypeptide(L)'
;MSIRTVRNTRLIIMRITRTLRSQGCTFSKEKGLILHAPRAWRELSQDQLRYVFGLLGTFSDLTQIKTFMFMRFCGIHVQKWTSKGVFCFMRDRLGRRKFFTITANQVQSLIHQFGFIDSFDTMNVRLDSIRGCRAVDVNLHGISFIDYLSAETAFQVYLSSKKAENLDALARILYRKRNGDAPKRLKLDIAERTGVFAWYCYVKAEFARQFPSFFRPAGGEPTKWDLLKMANIQLRALTQGDVTKEEMIKNMDCWRALTELNEKAREAAEFEAKCGK
;
A
#
# COMPACT_ATOMS: atom_id res chain seq x y z
N MET A 1 -4.57 22.44 -8.55
CA MET A 1 -4.64 21.37 -9.58
C MET A 1 -5.85 21.68 -10.46
N SER A 2 -5.66 21.96 -11.76
CA SER A 2 -6.73 22.49 -12.64
C SER A 2 -7.83 21.46 -12.90
N ILE A 3 -9.10 21.90 -12.94
CA ILE A 3 -10.30 21.09 -13.19
C ILE A 3 -10.21 20.27 -14.49
N ARG A 4 -9.44 20.76 -15.48
CA ARG A 4 -9.14 20.03 -16.72
C ARG A 4 -8.27 18.79 -16.51
N THR A 5 -7.31 18.84 -15.59
CA THR A 5 -6.42 17.69 -15.26
C THR A 5 -7.22 16.58 -14.60
N VAL A 6 -8.11 16.92 -13.66
CA VAL A 6 -8.99 15.95 -12.96
C VAL A 6 -9.97 15.25 -13.93
N ARG A 7 -10.53 16.00 -14.90
CA ARG A 7 -11.40 15.42 -15.95
C ARG A 7 -10.64 14.46 -16.87
N ASN A 8 -9.40 14.78 -17.26
CA ASN A 8 -8.60 13.90 -18.11
C ASN A 8 -8.16 12.63 -17.37
N THR A 9 -7.81 12.71 -16.08
CA THR A 9 -7.48 11.52 -15.27
C THR A 9 -8.70 10.60 -15.08
N ARG A 10 -9.89 11.17 -14.85
CA ARG A 10 -11.16 10.41 -14.82
C ARG A 10 -11.40 9.64 -16.12
N LEU A 11 -11.16 10.26 -17.27
CA LEU A 11 -11.32 9.62 -18.59
C LEU A 11 -10.29 8.53 -18.87
N ILE A 12 -9.04 8.69 -18.42
CA ILE A 12 -7.97 7.72 -18.63
C ILE A 12 -8.19 6.46 -17.76
N ILE A 13 -8.58 6.62 -16.49
CA ILE A 13 -8.89 5.48 -15.60
C ILE A 13 -10.10 4.69 -16.12
N MET A 14 -11.11 5.37 -16.68
CA MET A 14 -12.28 4.72 -17.29
C MET A 14 -12.01 4.10 -18.66
N ARG A 15 -10.95 4.51 -19.38
CA ARG A 15 -10.64 4.05 -20.74
C ARG A 15 -9.86 2.74 -20.83
N ILE A 16 -9.47 2.12 -19.72
CA ILE A 16 -8.92 0.76 -19.76
C ILE A 16 -10.08 -0.20 -20.05
N THR A 17 -10.16 -0.70 -21.28
CA THR A 17 -11.25 -1.47 -21.89
C THR A 17 -11.39 -2.91 -21.36
N ARG A 18 -10.50 -3.37 -20.48
CA ARG A 18 -10.51 -4.74 -19.95
C ARG A 18 -11.15 -4.83 -18.57
N THR A 19 -12.31 -5.48 -18.48
CA THR A 19 -12.95 -5.80 -17.20
C THR A 19 -12.00 -6.61 -16.31
N LEU A 20 -11.73 -6.14 -15.09
CA LEU A 20 -10.90 -6.84 -14.09
C LEU A 20 -11.79 -7.70 -13.19
N ARG A 21 -12.60 -8.55 -13.84
CA ARG A 21 -13.67 -9.28 -13.17
C ARG A 21 -13.08 -10.33 -12.22
N SER A 22 -13.53 -10.33 -10.97
CA SER A 22 -13.21 -11.40 -10.03
C SER A 22 -13.84 -12.72 -10.48
N GLN A 23 -13.13 -13.83 -10.29
CA GLN A 23 -13.68 -15.14 -10.60
C GLN A 23 -14.96 -15.40 -9.78
N GLY A 24 -15.96 -16.05 -10.39
CA GLY A 24 -17.20 -16.43 -9.70
C GLY A 24 -18.42 -15.52 -9.94
N CYS A 25 -18.25 -14.31 -10.47
CA CYS A 25 -19.40 -13.48 -10.89
C CYS A 25 -20.20 -14.19 -11.99
N THR A 26 -21.41 -14.64 -11.68
CA THR A 26 -22.26 -15.42 -12.59
C THR A 26 -23.72 -14.96 -12.50
N PHE A 27 -24.41 -15.11 -13.62
CA PHE A 27 -25.85 -14.87 -13.72
C PHE A 27 -26.51 -16.19 -14.09
N SER A 28 -27.43 -16.66 -13.26
CA SER A 28 -28.29 -17.82 -13.56
C SER A 28 -29.76 -17.38 -13.53
N LYS A 29 -30.57 -17.91 -14.46
CA LYS A 29 -32.02 -17.66 -14.46
C LYS A 29 -32.71 -18.21 -13.21
N GLU A 30 -32.16 -19.26 -12.60
CA GLU A 30 -32.76 -19.95 -11.43
C GLU A 30 -32.21 -19.44 -10.09
N LYS A 31 -30.92 -19.08 -10.03
CA LYS A 31 -30.24 -18.66 -8.77
C LYS A 31 -30.09 -17.15 -8.63
N GLY A 32 -30.58 -16.38 -9.59
CA GLY A 32 -30.41 -14.93 -9.64
C GLY A 32 -28.97 -14.51 -9.96
N LEU A 33 -28.61 -13.31 -9.51
CA LEU A 33 -27.32 -12.70 -9.75
C LEU A 33 -26.34 -12.98 -8.60
N ILE A 34 -25.26 -13.71 -8.88
CA ILE A 34 -24.20 -13.98 -7.89
C ILE A 34 -23.01 -13.07 -8.21
N LEU A 35 -22.74 -12.14 -7.30
CA LEU A 35 -21.60 -11.25 -7.37
C LEU A 35 -20.51 -11.77 -6.44
N HIS A 36 -19.32 -12.00 -6.98
CA HIS A 36 -18.13 -12.28 -6.21
C HIS A 36 -17.22 -11.05 -6.24
N ALA A 37 -16.86 -10.56 -5.06
CA ALA A 37 -15.95 -9.45 -4.92
C ALA A 37 -14.85 -9.81 -3.90
N PRO A 38 -13.63 -9.30 -4.07
CA PRO A 38 -12.55 -9.48 -3.11
C PRO A 38 -12.96 -8.97 -1.73
N ARG A 39 -12.61 -9.72 -0.68
CA ARG A 39 -12.88 -9.38 0.73
C ARG A 39 -11.64 -9.00 1.51
N ALA A 40 -10.46 -9.21 0.93
CA ALA A 40 -9.18 -8.86 1.49
C ALA A 40 -8.20 -8.44 0.40
N TRP A 41 -7.14 -7.72 0.78
CA TRP A 41 -6.07 -7.31 -0.12
C TRP A 41 -5.44 -8.48 -0.89
N ARG A 42 -5.25 -9.63 -0.24
CA ARG A 42 -4.64 -10.84 -0.83
C ARG A 42 -5.47 -11.49 -1.93
N GLU A 43 -6.77 -11.24 -1.97
CA GLU A 43 -7.65 -11.78 -3.02
C GLU A 43 -7.58 -10.96 -4.31
N LEU A 44 -6.93 -9.79 -4.28
CA LEU A 44 -6.74 -8.95 -5.46
C LEU A 44 -5.63 -9.52 -6.34
N SER A 45 -5.92 -9.73 -7.62
CA SER A 45 -4.88 -9.90 -8.63
C SER A 45 -4.01 -8.64 -8.76
N GLN A 46 -2.82 -8.76 -9.34
CA GLN A 46 -1.90 -7.63 -9.54
C GLN A 46 -2.54 -6.47 -10.33
N ASP A 47 -3.36 -6.76 -11.34
CA ASP A 47 -4.09 -5.75 -12.11
C ASP A 47 -5.17 -5.05 -11.27
N GLN A 48 -5.90 -5.81 -10.44
CA GLN A 48 -6.90 -5.27 -9.53
C GLN A 48 -6.24 -4.41 -8.45
N LEU A 49 -5.14 -4.88 -7.87
CA LEU A 49 -4.37 -4.16 -6.87
C LEU A 49 -3.85 -2.83 -7.44
N ARG A 50 -3.26 -2.84 -8.64
CA ARG A 50 -2.83 -1.62 -9.34
C ARG A 50 -4.00 -0.66 -9.58
N TYR A 51 -5.15 -1.19 -9.96
CA TYR A 51 -6.36 -0.38 -10.15
C TYR A 51 -6.80 0.29 -8.84
N VAL A 52 -6.83 -0.44 -7.73
CA VAL A 52 -7.18 0.08 -6.40
C VAL A 52 -6.22 1.20 -5.98
N PHE A 53 -4.90 1.01 -6.16
CA PHE A 53 -3.94 2.08 -5.88
C PHE A 53 -4.13 3.30 -6.78
N GLY A 54 -4.46 3.09 -8.05
CA GLY A 54 -4.81 4.20 -8.95
C GLY A 54 -6.04 4.98 -8.47
N LEU A 55 -7.06 4.30 -7.94
CA LEU A 55 -8.23 4.95 -7.36
C LEU A 55 -7.88 5.71 -6.08
N LEU A 56 -7.16 5.09 -5.14
CA LEU A 56 -6.73 5.70 -3.88
C LEU A 56 -5.83 6.92 -4.10
N GLY A 57 -4.99 6.92 -5.14
CA GLY A 57 -4.17 8.07 -5.49
C GLY A 57 -4.91 9.19 -6.23
N THR A 58 -6.13 8.94 -6.71
CA THR A 58 -6.91 9.90 -7.51
C THR A 58 -8.08 10.50 -6.76
N PHE A 59 -8.71 9.73 -5.86
CA PHE A 59 -9.93 10.11 -5.16
C PHE A 59 -9.69 10.09 -3.64
N SER A 60 -10.30 11.04 -2.92
CA SER A 60 -10.22 11.11 -1.46
C SER A 60 -11.39 10.40 -0.77
N ASP A 61 -12.52 10.23 -1.46
CA ASP A 61 -13.71 9.58 -0.89
C ASP A 61 -13.65 8.06 -1.09
N LEU A 62 -13.54 7.34 0.04
CA LEU A 62 -13.53 5.87 0.07
C LEU A 62 -14.84 5.27 -0.44
N THR A 63 -15.98 5.93 -0.24
CA THR A 63 -17.28 5.44 -0.75
C THR A 63 -17.28 5.41 -2.27
N GLN A 64 -16.80 6.49 -2.90
CA GLN A 64 -16.58 6.57 -4.34
C GLN A 64 -15.58 5.51 -4.84
N ILE A 65 -14.45 5.32 -4.14
CA ILE A 65 -13.44 4.31 -4.51
C ILE A 65 -14.04 2.90 -4.47
N LYS A 66 -14.69 2.52 -3.36
CA LYS A 66 -15.33 1.20 -3.19
C LYS A 66 -16.43 0.97 -4.23
N THR A 67 -17.16 2.03 -4.61
CA THR A 67 -18.16 1.96 -5.68
C THR A 67 -17.53 1.69 -7.04
N PHE A 68 -16.39 2.34 -7.37
CA PHE A 68 -15.64 2.04 -8.59
C PHE A 68 -15.09 0.61 -8.60
N MET A 69 -14.52 0.16 -7.48
CA MET A 69 -14.08 -1.23 -7.30
C MET A 69 -15.22 -2.22 -7.53
N PHE A 70 -16.37 -1.99 -6.89
CA PHE A 70 -17.57 -2.81 -7.04
C PHE A 70 -17.97 -2.96 -8.51
N MET A 71 -18.14 -1.83 -9.21
CA MET A 71 -18.53 -1.84 -10.61
C MET A 71 -17.50 -2.57 -11.48
N ARG A 72 -16.21 -2.31 -11.24
CA ARG A 72 -15.12 -2.87 -12.06
C ARG A 72 -14.91 -4.37 -11.84
N PHE A 73 -14.93 -4.82 -10.58
CA PHE A 73 -14.66 -6.21 -10.20
C PHE A 73 -15.84 -7.14 -10.45
N CYS A 74 -17.07 -6.61 -10.40
CA CYS A 74 -18.25 -7.35 -10.84
C CYS A 74 -18.42 -7.30 -12.37
N GLY A 75 -17.79 -6.35 -13.04
CA GLY A 75 -17.93 -6.12 -14.48
C GLY A 75 -19.28 -5.53 -14.86
N ILE A 76 -19.78 -4.64 -14.00
CA ILE A 76 -21.01 -3.87 -14.14
C ILE A 76 -20.72 -2.64 -14.99
N HIS A 77 -21.56 -2.42 -16.00
CA HIS A 77 -21.52 -1.25 -16.85
C HIS A 77 -22.80 -0.44 -16.68
N VAL A 78 -22.65 0.84 -16.39
CA VAL A 78 -23.76 1.79 -16.26
C VAL A 78 -24.28 2.16 -17.65
N GLN A 79 -25.59 2.01 -17.87
CA GLN A 79 -26.24 2.36 -19.14
C GLN A 79 -27.02 3.67 -19.02
N LYS A 80 -27.87 3.82 -17.99
CA LYS A 80 -28.65 5.04 -17.75
C LYS A 80 -29.01 5.21 -16.28
N TRP A 81 -29.15 6.45 -15.86
CA TRP A 81 -29.70 6.81 -14.55
C TRP A 81 -31.22 6.89 -14.65
N THR A 82 -31.94 6.35 -13.67
CA THR A 82 -33.41 6.33 -13.64
C THR A 82 -33.94 6.77 -12.27
N SER A 83 -35.20 7.16 -12.17
CA SER A 83 -35.83 7.54 -10.90
C SER A 83 -35.85 6.42 -9.86
N LYS A 84 -35.78 5.15 -10.30
CA LYS A 84 -35.79 3.95 -9.44
C LYS A 84 -34.39 3.39 -9.15
N GLY A 85 -33.32 4.02 -9.65
CA GLY A 85 -31.95 3.55 -9.49
C GLY A 85 -31.13 3.63 -10.79
N VAL A 86 -30.03 2.88 -10.84
CA VAL A 86 -29.11 2.87 -11.99
C VAL A 86 -29.36 1.63 -12.83
N PHE A 87 -29.69 1.83 -14.11
CA PHE A 87 -29.85 0.74 -15.07
C PHE A 87 -28.48 0.34 -15.61
N CYS A 88 -28.13 -0.91 -15.40
CA CYS A 88 -26.82 -1.45 -15.67
C CYS A 88 -26.91 -2.72 -16.52
N PHE A 89 -25.78 -3.11 -17.11
CA PHE A 89 -25.63 -4.43 -17.69
C PHE A 89 -24.33 -5.09 -17.27
N MET A 90 -24.33 -6.43 -17.31
CA MET A 90 -23.15 -7.26 -17.21
C MET A 90 -23.10 -8.23 -18.37
N ARG A 91 -21.89 -8.62 -18.79
CA ARG A 91 -21.72 -9.70 -19.77
C ARG A 91 -21.65 -11.03 -19.06
N ASP A 92 -22.40 -12.04 -19.47
CA ASP A 92 -22.24 -13.41 -18.96
C ASP A 92 -20.96 -14.06 -19.52
N ARG A 93 -20.69 -15.34 -19.19
CA ARG A 93 -19.52 -16.07 -19.69
C ARG A 93 -19.50 -16.21 -21.22
N LEU A 94 -20.67 -16.14 -21.86
CA LEU A 94 -20.85 -16.20 -23.31
C LEU A 94 -20.83 -14.80 -23.96
N GLY A 95 -20.53 -13.75 -23.18
CA GLY A 95 -20.46 -12.37 -23.65
C GLY A 95 -21.82 -11.68 -23.82
N ARG A 96 -22.94 -12.36 -23.52
CA ARG A 96 -24.29 -11.81 -23.71
C ARG A 96 -24.59 -10.79 -22.63
N ARG A 97 -25.24 -9.69 -22.99
CA ARG A 97 -25.63 -8.63 -22.04
C ARG A 97 -26.82 -9.08 -21.21
N LYS A 98 -26.70 -8.95 -19.90
CA LYS A 98 -27.76 -9.15 -18.90
C LYS A 98 -28.01 -7.81 -18.23
N PHE A 99 -29.23 -7.32 -18.32
CA PHE A 99 -29.64 -6.03 -17.79
C PHE A 99 -30.29 -6.18 -16.43
N PHE A 100 -30.07 -5.20 -15.56
CA PHE A 100 -30.68 -5.11 -14.23
C PHE A 100 -30.63 -3.68 -13.74
N THR A 101 -31.44 -3.36 -12.73
CA THR A 101 -31.41 -2.08 -12.03
C THR A 101 -30.82 -2.29 -10.65
N ILE A 102 -29.90 -1.41 -10.24
CA ILE A 102 -29.33 -1.40 -8.89
C ILE A 102 -29.68 -0.08 -8.19
N THR A 103 -30.13 -0.16 -6.94
CA THR A 103 -30.47 1.01 -6.12
C THR A 103 -29.25 1.50 -5.34
N ALA A 104 -29.28 2.75 -4.86
CA ALA A 104 -28.21 3.30 -4.02
C ALA A 104 -28.00 2.47 -2.74
N ASN A 105 -29.08 2.06 -2.08
CA ASN A 105 -29.02 1.23 -0.87
C ASN A 105 -28.36 -0.14 -1.13
N GLN A 106 -28.64 -0.74 -2.29
CA GLN A 106 -27.98 -2.00 -2.68
C GLN A 106 -26.48 -1.79 -2.92
N VAL A 107 -26.08 -0.72 -3.61
CA VAL A 107 -24.65 -0.39 -3.77
C VAL A 107 -24.00 -0.19 -2.42
N GLN A 108 -24.61 0.61 -1.53
CA GLN A 108 -24.08 0.89 -0.21
C GLN A 108 -23.88 -0.39 0.61
N SER A 109 -24.88 -1.28 0.64
CA SER A 109 -24.78 -2.58 1.32
C SER A 109 -23.63 -3.43 0.76
N LEU A 110 -23.48 -3.48 -0.57
CA LEU A 110 -22.46 -4.30 -1.23
C LEU A 110 -21.04 -3.74 -1.10
N ILE A 111 -20.86 -2.43 -0.98
CA ILE A 111 -19.51 -1.86 -0.87
C ILE A 111 -18.88 -2.06 0.52
N HIS A 112 -19.66 -2.39 1.55
CA HIS A 112 -19.12 -2.66 2.90
C HIS A 112 -18.09 -3.81 2.90
N GLN A 113 -18.21 -4.77 1.99
CA GLN A 113 -17.24 -5.87 1.87
C GLN A 113 -15.82 -5.39 1.49
N PHE A 114 -15.69 -4.17 0.95
CA PHE A 114 -14.39 -3.55 0.64
C PHE A 114 -13.81 -2.78 1.83
N GLY A 115 -14.32 -2.95 3.05
CA GLY A 115 -13.80 -2.28 4.25
C GLY A 115 -12.31 -2.54 4.51
N PHE A 116 -11.75 -3.61 3.96
CA PHE A 116 -10.32 -3.90 4.07
C PHE A 116 -9.41 -2.81 3.50
N ILE A 117 -9.89 -1.95 2.58
CA ILE A 117 -9.09 -0.84 2.03
C ILE A 117 -9.02 0.40 2.93
N ASP A 118 -9.75 0.40 4.05
CA ASP A 118 -9.83 1.54 4.97
C ASP A 118 -8.55 1.72 5.77
N SER A 119 -7.72 0.68 5.84
CA SER A 119 -6.36 0.71 6.40
C SER A 119 -5.40 -0.16 5.56
N PHE A 120 -4.11 0.16 5.63
CA PHE A 120 -3.03 -0.63 5.02
C PHE A 120 -2.40 -1.65 5.98
N ASP A 121 -2.74 -1.63 7.27
CA ASP A 121 -2.06 -2.42 8.31
C ASP A 121 -2.15 -3.93 8.07
N THR A 122 -3.19 -4.38 7.38
CA THR A 122 -3.43 -5.81 7.06
C THR A 122 -3.13 -6.14 5.59
N MET A 123 -2.54 -5.21 4.83
CA MET A 123 -2.41 -5.35 3.38
C MET A 123 -1.58 -6.56 3.00
N ASN A 124 -0.37 -6.70 3.56
CA ASN A 124 0.57 -7.81 3.31
C ASN A 124 0.60 -8.30 1.85
N VAL A 125 0.54 -7.34 0.93
CA VAL A 125 0.71 -7.51 -0.51
C VAL A 125 1.32 -6.22 -1.05
N ARG A 126 1.89 -6.29 -2.24
CA ARG A 126 2.42 -5.15 -2.98
C ARG A 126 2.38 -5.47 -4.46
N LEU A 127 2.61 -4.47 -5.30
CA LEU A 127 2.84 -4.73 -6.72
C LEU A 127 4.10 -5.59 -6.87
N ASP A 128 4.00 -6.74 -7.54
CA ASP A 128 5.14 -7.66 -7.70
C ASP A 128 6.26 -7.06 -8.54
N SER A 129 5.89 -6.20 -9.50
CA SER A 129 6.82 -5.51 -10.37
C SER A 129 6.27 -4.15 -10.81
N ILE A 130 7.17 -3.19 -10.97
CA ILE A 130 6.88 -1.87 -11.54
C ILE A 130 8.03 -1.50 -12.47
N ARG A 131 7.72 -0.98 -13.67
CA ARG A 131 8.72 -0.48 -14.64
C ARG A 131 9.92 -1.42 -14.87
N GLY A 132 9.68 -2.73 -14.91
CA GLY A 132 10.72 -3.75 -15.12
C GLY A 132 11.60 -4.08 -13.89
N CYS A 133 11.34 -3.46 -12.75
CA CYS A 133 11.96 -3.78 -11.47
C CYS A 133 11.04 -4.71 -10.65
N ARG A 134 11.61 -5.60 -9.85
CA ARG A 134 10.90 -6.56 -9.01
C ARG A 134 10.89 -6.08 -7.56
N ALA A 135 9.75 -6.22 -6.89
CA ALA A 135 9.65 -5.92 -5.47
C ALA A 135 10.59 -6.83 -4.67
N VAL A 136 11.16 -6.27 -3.60
CA VAL A 136 11.82 -7.03 -2.54
C VAL A 136 10.77 -7.81 -1.72
N ASP A 137 11.23 -8.56 -0.73
CA ASP A 137 10.33 -9.28 0.18
C ASP A 137 9.30 -8.33 0.81
N VAL A 138 8.05 -8.79 0.95
CA VAL A 138 6.93 -7.95 1.42
C VAL A 138 7.16 -7.38 2.82
N ASN A 139 7.91 -8.10 3.65
CA ASN A 139 8.26 -7.74 5.01
C ASN A 139 9.69 -7.20 5.12
N LEU A 140 10.36 -6.96 3.98
CA LEU A 140 11.75 -6.49 3.89
C LEU A 140 12.81 -7.47 4.45
N HIS A 141 12.53 -8.77 4.48
CA HIS A 141 13.59 -9.75 4.78
C HIS A 141 14.70 -9.70 3.71
N GLY A 142 15.96 -9.83 4.14
CA GLY A 142 17.13 -9.79 3.26
C GLY A 142 17.53 -8.40 2.79
N ILE A 143 16.91 -7.34 3.34
CA ILE A 143 17.31 -5.95 3.12
C ILE A 143 18.37 -5.56 4.15
N SER A 144 19.41 -4.86 3.73
CA SER A 144 20.43 -4.34 4.64
C SER A 144 19.85 -3.28 5.58
N PHE A 145 20.40 -3.16 6.78
CA PHE A 145 19.93 -2.17 7.75
C PHE A 145 20.10 -0.74 7.22
N ILE A 146 21.15 -0.45 6.46
CA ILE A 146 21.35 0.87 5.84
C ILE A 146 20.32 1.18 4.75
N ASP A 147 19.90 0.18 3.95
CA ASP A 147 18.82 0.34 2.98
C ASP A 147 17.49 0.62 3.70
N TYR A 148 17.21 -0.08 4.81
CA TYR A 148 16.04 0.19 5.65
C TYR A 148 16.05 1.62 6.22
N LEU A 149 17.16 2.08 6.80
CA LEU A 149 17.29 3.46 7.30
C LEU A 149 17.08 4.49 6.17
N SER A 150 17.58 4.19 4.97
CA SER A 150 17.38 5.03 3.80
C SER A 150 15.92 5.04 3.35
N ALA A 151 15.22 3.91 3.44
CA ALA A 151 13.79 3.81 3.14
C ALA A 151 12.95 4.61 4.14
N GLU A 152 13.24 4.49 5.44
CA GLU A 152 12.58 5.26 6.49
C GLU A 152 12.77 6.75 6.28
N THR A 153 14.00 7.17 5.98
CA THR A 153 14.31 8.57 5.68
C THR A 153 13.50 9.07 4.49
N ALA A 154 13.45 8.32 3.40
CA ALA A 154 12.67 8.69 2.21
C ALA A 154 11.17 8.81 2.51
N PHE A 155 10.63 7.90 3.33
CA PHE A 155 9.24 7.93 3.73
C PHE A 155 8.90 9.13 4.63
N GLN A 156 9.73 9.43 5.63
CA GLN A 156 9.52 10.58 6.51
C GLN A 156 9.67 11.92 5.78
N VAL A 157 10.60 12.01 4.83
CA VAL A 157 10.71 13.19 3.94
C VAL A 157 9.48 13.33 3.04
N TYR A 158 8.87 12.23 2.60
CA TYR A 158 7.57 12.27 1.93
C TYR A 158 6.46 12.78 2.87
N LEU A 159 6.35 12.26 4.09
CA LEU A 159 5.31 12.67 5.03
C LEU A 159 5.35 14.16 5.36
N SER A 160 6.54 14.73 5.53
CA SER A 160 6.71 16.18 5.80
C SER A 160 6.51 17.05 4.57
N SER A 161 7.12 16.70 3.42
CA SER A 161 7.09 17.57 2.24
C SER A 161 5.88 17.36 1.32
N LYS A 162 5.20 16.21 1.43
CA LYS A 162 4.15 15.71 0.52
C LYS A 162 4.55 15.67 -0.97
N LYS A 163 5.86 15.77 -1.28
CA LYS A 163 6.39 15.72 -2.66
C LYS A 163 6.48 14.28 -3.16
N ALA A 164 5.78 13.99 -4.25
CA ALA A 164 5.62 12.64 -4.78
C ALA A 164 6.94 11.99 -5.24
N GLU A 165 7.96 12.80 -5.56
CA GLU A 165 9.30 12.35 -5.97
C GLU A 165 10.03 11.60 -4.83
N ASN A 166 9.67 11.84 -3.57
CA ASN A 166 10.25 11.11 -2.45
C ASN A 166 9.77 9.66 -2.40
N LEU A 167 8.57 9.36 -2.90
CA LEU A 167 8.11 7.98 -3.09
C LEU A 167 8.89 7.29 -4.21
N ASP A 168 9.36 8.02 -5.22
CA ASP A 168 10.25 7.46 -6.24
C ASP A 168 11.61 7.08 -5.61
N ALA A 169 12.11 7.86 -4.65
CA ALA A 169 13.32 7.51 -3.90
C ALA A 169 13.14 6.25 -3.05
N LEU A 170 12.05 6.15 -2.30
CA LEU A 170 11.68 4.96 -1.55
C LEU A 170 11.54 3.74 -2.47
N ALA A 171 10.87 3.89 -3.61
CA ALA A 171 10.67 2.81 -4.56
C ALA A 171 11.97 2.24 -5.15
N ARG A 172 13.04 3.05 -5.30
CA ARG A 172 14.35 2.55 -5.75
C ARG A 172 14.99 1.58 -4.76
N ILE A 173 14.62 1.67 -3.48
CA ILE A 173 15.08 0.76 -2.43
C ILE A 173 14.21 -0.50 -2.43
N LEU A 174 12.90 -0.33 -2.59
CA LEU A 174 11.92 -1.41 -2.51
C LEU A 174 11.77 -2.24 -3.80
N TYR A 175 12.16 -1.70 -4.95
CA TYR A 175 12.10 -2.38 -6.25
C TYR A 175 13.48 -2.42 -6.87
N ARG A 176 14.02 -3.64 -7.00
CA ARG A 176 15.37 -3.90 -7.49
C ARG A 176 15.33 -4.44 -8.92
N LYS A 177 16.42 -4.21 -9.64
CA LYS A 177 16.65 -4.86 -10.94
C LYS A 177 16.85 -6.36 -10.75
N ARG A 178 16.79 -7.12 -11.85
CA ARG A 178 17.01 -8.58 -11.84
C ARG A 178 18.35 -9.00 -11.22
N ASN A 179 19.37 -8.14 -11.30
CA ASN A 179 20.69 -8.37 -10.72
C ASN A 179 20.82 -7.93 -9.25
N GLY A 180 19.75 -7.44 -8.62
CA GLY A 180 19.75 -6.95 -7.23
C GLY A 180 20.03 -5.45 -7.08
N ASP A 181 20.52 -4.77 -8.12
CA ASP A 181 20.87 -3.36 -8.02
C ASP A 181 19.65 -2.44 -7.93
N ALA A 182 19.84 -1.30 -7.26
CA ALA A 182 18.89 -0.20 -7.30
C ALA A 182 18.80 0.43 -8.72
N PRO A 183 17.60 0.75 -9.22
CA PRO A 183 17.46 1.50 -10.45
C PRO A 183 17.94 2.95 -10.31
N LYS A 184 18.80 3.41 -11.23
CA LYS A 184 19.33 4.79 -11.25
C LYS A 184 18.23 5.84 -11.35
N ARG A 185 17.23 5.58 -12.20
CA ARG A 185 16.03 6.41 -12.37
C ARG A 185 14.81 5.50 -12.39
N LEU A 186 13.82 5.85 -11.58
CA LEU A 186 12.54 5.16 -11.50
C LEU A 186 11.46 6.22 -11.34
N LYS A 187 10.76 6.55 -12.43
CA LYS A 187 9.67 7.53 -12.40
C LYS A 187 8.35 6.79 -12.35
N LEU A 188 7.65 6.93 -11.24
CA LEU A 188 6.41 6.21 -10.99
C LEU A 188 5.19 6.99 -11.47
N ASP A 189 4.16 6.25 -11.89
CA ASP A 189 2.82 6.82 -12.02
C ASP A 189 2.08 6.89 -10.68
N ILE A 190 0.87 7.46 -10.68
CA ILE A 190 0.07 7.65 -9.48
C ILE A 190 -0.21 6.32 -8.77
N ALA A 191 -0.59 5.27 -9.51
CA ALA A 191 -0.90 3.97 -8.92
C ALA A 191 0.35 3.33 -8.29
N GLU A 192 1.49 3.44 -8.96
CA GLU A 192 2.76 2.93 -8.46
C GLU A 192 3.21 3.66 -7.18
N ARG A 193 3.10 5.00 -7.15
CA ARG A 193 3.43 5.79 -5.94
C ARG A 193 2.50 5.47 -4.78
N THR A 194 1.19 5.39 -5.03
CA THR A 194 0.22 5.02 -4.00
C THR A 194 0.45 3.61 -3.50
N GLY A 195 0.82 2.66 -4.37
CA GLY A 195 1.19 1.31 -3.97
C GLY A 195 2.46 1.25 -3.11
N VAL A 196 3.48 2.05 -3.43
CA VAL A 196 4.70 2.19 -2.61
C VAL A 196 4.37 2.77 -1.23
N PHE A 197 3.56 3.83 -1.18
CA PHE A 197 3.11 4.42 0.07
C PHE A 197 2.34 3.43 0.93
N ALA A 198 1.32 2.77 0.35
CA ALA A 198 0.50 1.78 1.06
C ALA A 198 1.35 0.62 1.57
N TRP A 199 2.28 0.12 0.75
CA TRP A 199 3.18 -0.96 1.15
C TRP A 199 4.07 -0.55 2.32
N TYR A 200 4.63 0.66 2.29
CA TYR A 200 5.47 1.09 3.40
C TYR A 200 4.65 1.37 4.68
N CYS A 201 3.41 1.85 4.58
CA CYS A 201 2.49 1.89 5.73
C CYS A 201 2.28 0.51 6.35
N TYR A 202 2.05 -0.52 5.51
CA TYR A 202 1.96 -1.90 5.97
C TYR A 202 3.25 -2.34 6.70
N VAL A 203 4.43 -2.07 6.12
CA VAL A 203 5.73 -2.40 6.75
C VAL A 203 5.87 -1.73 8.12
N LYS A 204 5.48 -0.45 8.26
CA LYS A 204 5.50 0.26 9.54
C LYS A 204 4.61 -0.42 10.58
N ALA A 205 3.40 -0.81 10.20
CA ALA A 205 2.47 -1.52 11.08
C ALA A 205 3.01 -2.91 11.48
N GLU A 206 3.56 -3.65 10.53
CA GLU A 206 4.18 -4.96 10.76
C GLU A 206 5.38 -4.84 11.71
N PHE A 207 6.26 -3.87 11.50
CA PHE A 207 7.42 -3.66 12.37
C PHE A 207 7.01 -3.21 13.77
N ALA A 208 5.99 -2.36 13.91
CA ALA A 208 5.46 -2.00 15.22
C ALA A 208 4.90 -3.20 15.98
N ARG A 209 4.27 -4.14 15.28
CA ARG A 209 3.75 -5.38 15.87
C ARG A 209 4.87 -6.34 16.28
N GLN A 210 5.94 -6.43 15.50
CA GLN A 210 7.02 -7.39 15.70
C GLN A 210 8.09 -6.88 16.68
N PHE A 211 8.28 -5.56 16.76
CA PHE A 211 9.27 -4.91 17.62
C PHE A 211 8.62 -3.83 18.52
N PRO A 212 7.67 -4.23 19.39
CA PRO A 212 6.82 -3.30 20.15
C PRO A 212 7.59 -2.49 21.20
N SER A 213 8.69 -3.02 21.74
CA SER A 213 9.50 -2.30 22.72
C SER A 213 10.26 -1.14 22.08
N PHE A 214 10.65 -1.30 20.81
CA PHE A 214 11.35 -0.29 20.01
C PHE A 214 10.41 0.73 19.36
N PHE A 215 9.37 0.27 18.66
CA PHE A 215 8.40 1.16 18.00
C PHE A 215 7.25 1.52 18.94
N ARG A 216 7.51 2.46 19.85
CA ARG A 216 6.46 3.07 20.68
C ARG A 216 5.79 4.22 19.92
N PRO A 217 4.49 4.49 20.14
CA PRO A 217 3.85 5.69 19.64
C PRO A 217 4.56 6.91 20.21
N ALA A 218 5.35 7.61 19.39
CA ALA A 218 5.95 8.89 19.75
C ALA A 218 5.01 10.02 19.30
N GLY A 219 4.82 11.03 20.15
CA GLY A 219 4.09 12.24 19.78
C GLY A 219 4.95 13.17 18.93
N GLY A 220 4.51 13.49 17.71
CA GLY A 220 5.10 14.52 16.85
C GLY A 220 5.68 14.03 15.52
N GLU A 221 5.70 14.91 14.51
CA GLU A 221 6.36 14.63 13.22
C GLU A 221 7.87 14.95 13.28
N PRO A 222 8.77 14.02 12.90
CA PRO A 222 10.22 14.26 12.95
C PRO A 222 10.69 15.24 11.87
N THR A 223 11.61 16.17 12.19
CA THR A 223 12.29 16.99 11.17
C THR A 223 13.39 16.21 10.45
N LYS A 224 13.88 16.71 9.30
CA LYS A 224 14.98 16.04 8.57
C LYS A 224 16.25 15.87 9.41
N TRP A 225 16.56 16.85 10.27
CA TRP A 225 17.69 16.77 11.20
C TRP A 225 17.47 15.65 12.23
N ASP A 226 16.23 15.47 12.69
CA ASP A 226 15.87 14.40 13.60
C ASP A 226 16.05 13.02 12.94
N LEU A 227 15.79 12.87 11.64
CA LEU A 227 15.96 11.60 10.93
C LEU A 227 17.43 11.11 10.94
N LEU A 228 18.38 11.99 10.62
CA LEU A 228 19.81 11.65 10.66
C LEU A 228 20.25 11.35 12.09
N LYS A 229 19.77 12.14 13.06
CA LYS A 229 20.04 11.90 14.47
C LYS A 229 19.50 10.55 14.93
N MET A 230 18.27 10.19 14.55
CA MET A 230 17.67 8.90 14.87
C MET A 230 18.41 7.72 14.25
N ALA A 231 18.84 7.84 12.99
CA ALA A 231 19.66 6.82 12.34
C ALA A 231 21.00 6.62 13.05
N ASN A 232 21.67 7.71 13.43
CA ASN A 232 22.94 7.66 14.17
C ASN A 232 22.75 7.09 15.58
N ILE A 233 21.65 7.40 16.27
CA ILE A 233 21.32 6.82 17.56
C ILE A 233 21.16 5.31 17.44
N GLN A 234 20.44 4.82 16.42
CA GLN A 234 20.26 3.39 16.17
C GLN A 234 21.59 2.70 15.88
N LEU A 235 22.42 3.27 15.01
CA LEU A 235 23.76 2.73 14.72
C LEU A 235 24.62 2.69 15.98
N ARG A 236 24.66 3.78 16.76
CA ARG A 236 25.42 3.85 18.01
C ARG A 236 24.93 2.84 19.05
N ALA A 237 23.63 2.61 19.14
CA ALA A 237 23.05 1.63 20.06
C ALA A 237 23.50 0.19 19.72
N LEU A 238 23.64 -0.10 18.42
CA LEU A 238 24.10 -1.40 17.92
C LEU A 238 25.62 -1.57 18.02
N THR A 239 26.40 -0.53 17.74
CA THR A 239 27.86 -0.57 17.83
C THR A 239 28.40 -0.39 19.25
N GLN A 240 27.56 0.12 20.16
CA GLN A 240 27.98 0.58 21.50
C GLN A 240 29.07 1.67 21.43
N GLY A 241 29.09 2.45 20.35
CA GLY A 241 30.08 3.50 20.10
C GLY A 241 31.37 3.02 19.41
N ASP A 242 31.48 1.73 19.08
CA ASP A 242 32.63 1.17 18.35
C ASP A 242 32.49 1.38 16.83
N VAL A 243 33.21 2.37 16.30
CA VAL A 243 33.15 2.74 14.87
C VAL A 243 33.61 1.60 13.96
N THR A 244 34.48 0.69 14.44
CA THR A 244 34.99 -0.42 13.61
C THR A 244 33.90 -1.43 13.21
N LYS A 245 32.78 -1.44 13.96
CA LYS A 245 31.62 -2.31 13.70
C LYS A 245 30.57 -1.68 12.81
N GLU A 246 30.66 -0.39 12.50
CA GLU A 246 29.61 0.32 11.76
C GLU A 246 29.32 -0.31 10.40
N GLU A 247 30.34 -0.67 9.64
CA GLU A 247 30.15 -1.23 8.30
C GLU A 247 29.47 -2.60 8.35
N MET A 248 29.82 -3.42 9.35
CA MET A 248 29.15 -4.69 9.60
C MET A 248 27.68 -4.48 9.97
N ILE A 249 27.37 -3.50 10.83
CA ILE A 249 25.98 -3.21 11.22
C ILE A 249 25.18 -2.64 10.06
N LYS A 250 25.76 -1.76 9.23
CA LYS A 250 25.10 -1.19 8.04
C LYS A 250 24.66 -2.29 7.07
N ASN A 251 25.52 -3.29 6.86
CA ASN A 251 25.27 -4.40 5.93
C ASN A 251 24.53 -5.59 6.55
N MET A 252 24.27 -5.57 7.87
CA MET A 252 23.47 -6.59 8.55
C MET A 252 22.04 -6.61 8.02
N ASP A 253 21.40 -7.77 8.03
CA ASP A 253 19.96 -7.89 7.74
C ASP A 253 19.14 -7.00 8.70
N CYS A 254 18.17 -6.26 8.14
CA CYS A 254 17.43 -5.25 8.90
C CYS A 254 16.57 -5.86 10.01
N TRP A 255 16.04 -7.08 9.83
CA TRP A 255 15.29 -7.76 10.88
C TRP A 255 16.18 -8.14 12.04
N ARG A 256 17.41 -8.59 11.75
CA ARG A 256 18.38 -8.88 12.82
C ARG A 256 18.73 -7.61 13.60
N ALA A 257 19.00 -6.50 12.92
CA ALA A 257 19.29 -5.22 13.56
C ALA A 257 18.10 -4.71 14.40
N LEU A 258 16.87 -4.79 13.88
CA LEU A 258 15.65 -4.38 14.60
C LEU A 258 15.34 -5.27 15.80
N THR A 259 15.64 -6.57 15.72
CA THR A 259 15.52 -7.49 16.86
C THR A 259 16.42 -7.06 18.01
N GLU A 260 17.69 -6.75 17.70
CA GLU A 260 18.65 -6.28 18.71
C GLU A 260 18.28 -4.91 19.28
N LEU A 261 17.76 -3.99 18.46
CA LEU A 261 17.23 -2.71 18.93
C LEU A 261 16.01 -2.88 19.85
N ASN A 262 15.15 -3.85 19.56
CA ASN A 262 13.99 -4.17 20.38
C ASN A 262 14.38 -4.69 21.76
N GLU A 263 15.34 -5.62 21.83
CA GLU A 263 15.83 -6.13 23.11
C GLU A 263 16.49 -5.03 23.93
N LYS A 264 17.33 -4.18 23.32
CA LYS A 264 17.92 -3.01 24.00
C LYS A 264 16.86 -2.06 24.55
N ALA A 265 15.79 -1.81 23.78
CA ALA A 265 14.69 -0.97 24.23
C ALA A 265 13.87 -1.61 25.37
N ARG A 266 13.75 -2.95 25.38
CA ARG A 266 13.13 -3.70 26.49
C ARG A 266 13.98 -3.62 27.75
N GLU A 267 15.27 -3.89 27.65
CA GLU A 267 16.23 -3.83 28.77
C GLU A 267 16.29 -2.44 29.39
N ALA A 268 16.34 -1.38 28.56
CA ALA A 268 16.32 0.00 29.04
C ALA A 268 15.04 0.31 29.84
N ALA A 269 13.87 -0.12 29.35
CA ALA A 269 12.61 0.11 30.02
C ALA A 269 12.46 -0.69 31.33
N GLU A 270 13.01 -1.90 31.38
CA GLU A 270 13.08 -2.70 32.60
C GLU A 270 14.02 -2.08 33.63
N PHE A 271 15.14 -1.51 33.19
CA PHE A 271 16.07 -0.79 34.05
C PHE A 271 15.41 0.49 34.61
N GLU A 272 14.76 1.28 33.77
CA GLU A 272 13.98 2.47 34.19
C GLU A 272 12.89 2.10 35.21
N ALA A 273 12.19 0.98 35.01
CA ALA A 273 11.16 0.52 35.94
C ALA A 273 11.71 0.05 37.30
N LYS A 274 12.95 -0.47 37.32
CA LYS A 274 13.61 -0.97 38.55
C LYS A 274 14.35 0.12 39.32
N CYS A 275 15.01 1.04 38.62
CA CYS A 275 15.87 2.08 39.19
C CYS A 275 15.22 3.47 39.24
N GLY A 276 14.08 3.68 38.58
CA GLY A 276 13.29 4.90 38.63
C GLY A 276 12.31 4.98 39.82
N LYS A 277 12.53 4.18 40.86
CA LYS A 277 11.86 4.29 42.17
C LYS A 277 12.78 4.96 43.18
#